data_AF-A0A0S4IQC1-F1
#
_entry.id   AF-A0A0S4IQC1-F1
#
_cell.length_a   1.000
_cell.length_b   1.000
_cell.length_c   1.000
_cell.angle_alpha   90.00
_cell.angle_beta   90.00
_cell.angle_gamma   90.00
#
_symmetry.space_group_name_H-M   'P 1'
#
loop_
_entity.id
_entity.type
_entity.pdbx_description
1 polymer ?
#
loop_
_entity_poly.entity_id
_entity_poly.type
_entity_poly.pdbx_seq_one_letter_code
_entity_poly.pdbx_strand_id
1 'polypeptide(L)'
;MRHTDVLQMYRASPIFLKSQSSGVNQYGLKPQTAYDYLNPTNLINFGRGTKFDNLGVRRSDRGEIDSSPSMNGTAVFQQAKMLGLSSGDAQLNMCQGETMALRVCMAKGTEPCDRESSILDTCLGRVGELRRAISTAGFEYGDWFIQNVSDNHTKPFQHRPHDWREHYAQEKIQKSDVQGGRAYGKQPKLMAWNARYTKTEGYGKRPRLPINK
;
A
#
# COMPACT_ATOMS: atom_id res chain seq x y z
N MET A 1 26.59 -15.75 34.73
CA MET A 1 27.06 -15.53 33.34
C MET A 1 26.72 -14.10 32.96
N ARG A 2 27.71 -13.31 32.54
CA ARG A 2 27.45 -11.93 32.08
C ARG A 2 26.96 -12.01 30.63
N HIS A 3 26.10 -11.08 30.20
CA HIS A 3 25.58 -11.03 28.82
C HIS A 3 26.68 -11.03 27.73
N THR A 4 27.89 -10.57 28.10
CA THR A 4 29.09 -10.59 27.25
C THR A 4 29.58 -12.00 26.91
N ASP A 5 29.40 -12.96 27.82
CA ASP A 5 29.94 -14.31 27.69
C ASP A 5 29.14 -15.12 26.65
N VAL A 6 27.83 -14.88 26.58
CA VAL A 6 26.92 -15.49 25.60
C VAL A 6 27.29 -15.03 24.19
N LEU A 7 27.47 -13.72 23.98
CA LEU A 7 27.86 -13.14 22.68
C LEU A 7 29.23 -13.65 22.19
N GLN A 8 30.17 -13.90 23.11
CA GLN A 8 31.51 -14.37 22.77
C GLN A 8 31.52 -15.86 22.41
N MET A 9 30.70 -16.68 23.06
CA MET A 9 30.51 -18.09 22.68
C MET A 9 29.81 -18.26 21.32
N TYR A 10 28.84 -17.39 20.98
CA TYR A 10 28.20 -17.44 19.66
C TYR A 10 29.14 -17.05 18.52
N ARG A 11 30.08 -16.11 18.72
CA ARG A 11 31.07 -15.73 17.69
C ARG A 11 32.02 -16.86 17.30
N ALA A 12 32.26 -17.83 18.18
CA ALA A 12 33.11 -18.99 17.91
C ALA A 12 32.35 -20.16 17.24
N SER A 13 31.05 -20.00 16.94
CA SER A 13 30.24 -21.04 16.31
C SER A 13 30.50 -21.14 14.79
N PRO A 14 30.39 -22.35 14.19
CA PRO A 14 30.65 -22.59 12.76
C PRO A 14 29.81 -21.74 11.79
N ILE A 15 28.74 -21.12 12.27
CA ILE A 15 27.85 -20.19 11.56
C ILE A 15 28.63 -18.99 10.95
N PHE A 16 29.80 -18.65 11.51
CA PHE A 16 30.65 -17.54 11.05
C PHE A 16 31.76 -17.94 10.06
N LEU A 17 32.03 -19.24 9.88
CA LEU A 17 33.19 -19.74 9.13
C LEU A 17 32.80 -20.25 7.74
N LYS A 18 32.33 -19.32 6.89
CA LYS A 18 32.28 -19.34 5.40
C LYS A 18 30.96 -18.74 4.92
N SER A 19 31.01 -17.52 4.40
CA SER A 19 30.10 -17.10 3.34
C SER A 19 30.77 -16.03 2.48
N GLN A 20 30.73 -16.23 1.16
CA GLN A 20 31.14 -15.23 0.17
C GLN A 20 30.00 -14.23 -0.12
N SER A 21 28.77 -14.46 0.36
CA SER A 21 27.68 -13.48 0.30
C SER A 21 27.61 -12.69 1.62
N SER A 22 27.56 -11.36 1.52
CA SER A 22 27.75 -10.46 2.67
C SER A 22 26.60 -10.51 3.70
N GLY A 23 25.41 -10.99 3.31
CA GLY A 23 24.20 -10.97 4.13
C GLY A 23 23.62 -12.32 4.56
N VAL A 24 24.05 -13.44 3.97
CA VAL A 24 23.49 -14.79 4.21
C VAL A 24 24.65 -15.74 4.48
N ASN A 25 24.50 -16.67 5.42
CA ASN A 25 25.48 -17.73 5.67
C ASN A 25 24.88 -19.10 5.34
N GLN A 26 25.65 -20.17 5.57
CA GLN A 26 25.24 -21.54 5.28
C GLN A 26 23.92 -21.98 5.94
N TYR A 27 23.49 -21.31 7.02
CA TYR A 27 22.34 -21.70 7.83
C TYR A 27 21.14 -20.76 7.69
N GLY A 28 21.33 -19.60 7.05
CA GLY A 28 20.27 -18.65 6.76
C GLY A 28 20.75 -17.20 6.75
N LEU A 29 19.86 -16.25 7.02
CA LEU A 29 20.27 -14.84 7.12
C LEU A 29 21.34 -14.68 8.20
N LYS A 30 22.41 -13.95 7.90
CA LYS A 30 23.50 -13.74 8.85
C LYS A 30 23.00 -12.85 10.01
N PRO A 31 23.04 -13.31 11.27
CA PRO A 31 22.57 -12.52 12.40
C PRO A 31 23.45 -11.28 12.60
N GLN A 32 22.82 -10.10 12.72
CA GLN A 32 23.53 -8.83 12.89
C GLN A 32 23.25 -8.16 14.23
N THR A 33 22.02 -8.27 14.71
CA THR A 33 21.55 -7.60 15.92
C THR A 33 21.40 -8.58 17.08
N ALA A 34 21.36 -8.08 18.32
CA ALA A 34 21.09 -8.93 19.49
C ALA A 34 19.73 -9.63 19.40
N TYR A 35 18.73 -9.01 18.76
CA TYR A 35 17.42 -9.61 18.53
C TYR A 35 17.50 -10.90 17.72
N ASP A 36 18.38 -10.94 16.73
CA ASP A 36 18.55 -12.11 15.87
C ASP A 36 19.04 -13.35 16.62
N TYR A 37 19.89 -13.16 17.64
CA TYR A 37 20.36 -14.25 18.50
C TYR A 37 19.30 -14.69 19.51
N LEU A 38 18.43 -13.78 19.94
CA LEU A 38 17.31 -14.07 20.85
C LEU A 38 16.14 -14.75 20.12
N ASN A 39 15.92 -14.41 18.85
CA ASN A 39 14.86 -14.97 18.02
C ASN A 39 15.39 -15.47 16.66
N PRO A 40 16.08 -16.63 16.64
CA PRO A 40 16.70 -17.15 15.43
C PRO A 40 15.68 -17.60 14.36
N THR A 41 14.39 -17.72 14.70
CA THR A 41 13.32 -17.99 13.73
C THR A 41 13.29 -16.95 12.60
N ASN A 42 13.59 -15.69 12.92
CA ASN A 42 13.60 -14.59 11.95
C ASN A 42 14.72 -14.72 10.88
N LEU A 43 15.71 -15.58 11.12
CA LEU A 43 16.84 -15.76 10.19
C LEU A 43 16.52 -16.72 9.05
N ILE A 44 15.54 -17.62 9.25
CA ILE A 44 15.24 -18.72 8.34
C ILE A 44 13.79 -18.71 7.84
N ASN A 45 12.90 -17.98 8.50
CA ASN A 45 11.48 -17.96 8.17
C ASN A 45 10.93 -16.52 8.25
N PHE A 46 10.41 -16.05 7.12
CA PHE A 46 9.72 -14.77 7.03
C PHE A 46 8.28 -14.88 6.49
N GLY A 47 7.79 -16.10 6.29
CA GLY A 47 6.48 -16.34 5.68
C GLY A 47 6.41 -17.68 4.97
N ARG A 48 5.24 -17.98 4.41
CA ARG A 48 5.00 -19.25 3.68
C ARG A 48 5.71 -19.30 2.32
N GLY A 49 6.08 -18.15 1.77
CA GLY A 49 6.89 -18.04 0.55
C GLY A 49 8.39 -18.21 0.77
N THR A 50 8.85 -18.48 2.01
CA THR A 50 10.28 -18.53 2.31
C THR A 50 10.95 -19.72 1.63
N LYS A 51 12.00 -19.43 0.84
CA LYS A 51 12.97 -20.39 0.31
C LYS A 51 14.37 -19.98 0.79
N PHE A 52 15.30 -20.93 0.86
CA PHE A 52 16.66 -20.64 1.34
C PHE A 52 17.36 -19.56 0.49
N ASP A 53 17.19 -19.62 -0.84
CA ASP A 53 17.77 -18.66 -1.78
C ASP A 53 17.15 -17.25 -1.67
N ASN A 54 15.96 -17.14 -1.08
CA ASN A 54 15.27 -15.86 -0.85
C ASN A 54 15.67 -15.23 0.50
N LEU A 55 16.51 -15.88 1.30
CA LEU A 55 17.04 -15.25 2.51
C LEU A 55 17.95 -14.08 2.11
N GLY A 56 17.76 -12.92 2.73
CA GLY A 56 18.43 -11.66 2.33
C GLY A 56 17.66 -10.85 1.28
N VAL A 57 16.81 -11.50 0.48
CA VAL A 57 15.83 -10.85 -0.39
C VAL A 57 14.43 -11.20 0.12
N ARG A 58 13.96 -10.46 1.12
CA ARG A 58 12.70 -10.75 1.84
C ARG A 58 11.42 -10.72 0.96
N ARG A 59 11.54 -10.32 -0.31
CA ARG A 59 10.47 -10.37 -1.31
C ARG A 59 10.65 -11.63 -2.15
N SER A 60 9.63 -12.48 -2.19
CA SER A 60 9.62 -13.68 -3.03
C SER A 60 9.50 -13.34 -4.52
N ASP A 61 9.72 -14.34 -5.37
CA ASP A 61 9.58 -14.20 -6.82
C ASP A 61 8.16 -13.82 -7.23
N ARG A 62 8.03 -13.24 -8.43
CA ARG A 62 6.76 -12.72 -8.94
C ARG A 62 5.68 -13.80 -8.99
N GLY A 63 4.49 -13.47 -8.50
CA GLY A 63 3.34 -14.38 -8.50
C GLY A 63 3.35 -15.36 -7.32
N GLU A 64 4.35 -15.31 -6.45
CA GLU A 64 4.40 -16.08 -5.22
C GLU A 64 3.81 -15.33 -4.02
N ILE A 65 3.60 -16.05 -2.93
CA ILE A 65 3.28 -15.45 -1.63
C ILE A 65 4.47 -14.59 -1.19
N ASP A 66 4.20 -13.40 -0.65
CA ASP A 66 5.20 -12.41 -0.22
C ASP A 66 6.01 -11.78 -1.39
N SER A 67 5.49 -11.81 -2.62
CA SER A 67 6.14 -11.19 -3.79
C SER A 67 5.83 -9.71 -3.99
N SER A 68 4.83 -9.18 -3.28
CA SER A 68 4.31 -7.84 -3.50
C SER A 68 5.33 -6.78 -3.07
N PRO A 69 5.70 -5.83 -3.94
CA PRO A 69 6.50 -4.69 -3.52
C PRO A 69 5.72 -3.80 -2.56
N SER A 70 6.42 -2.90 -1.89
CA SER A 70 5.85 -1.93 -0.96
C SER A 70 6.20 -0.49 -1.28
N MET A 71 5.36 0.42 -0.82
CA MET A 71 5.58 1.86 -0.81
C MET A 71 5.28 2.39 0.59
N ASN A 72 6.27 2.98 1.25
CA ASN A 72 6.13 3.53 2.61
C ASN A 72 5.52 2.50 3.58
N GLY A 73 6.06 1.28 3.55
CA GLY A 73 5.61 0.16 4.38
C GLY A 73 4.37 -0.56 3.87
N THR A 74 3.58 0.02 2.96
CA THR A 74 2.34 -0.61 2.46
C THR A 74 2.58 -1.46 1.23
N ALA A 75 2.02 -2.68 1.20
CA ALA A 75 2.04 -3.55 0.02
C ALA A 75 1.29 -2.92 -1.18
N VAL A 76 1.87 -3.04 -2.37
CA VAL A 76 1.28 -2.60 -3.64
C VAL A 76 0.64 -3.80 -4.34
N PHE A 77 -0.68 -3.92 -4.23
CA PHE A 77 -1.47 -5.05 -4.77
C PHE A 77 -2.31 -4.69 -6.01
N GLN A 78 -2.38 -3.42 -6.41
CA GLN A 78 -3.28 -2.94 -7.48
C GLN A 78 -2.57 -2.63 -8.81
N GLN A 79 -1.52 -3.38 -9.17
CA GLN A 79 -0.74 -3.11 -10.38
C GLN A 79 -1.58 -3.23 -11.67
N ALA A 80 -2.37 -4.31 -11.81
CA ALA A 80 -3.23 -4.52 -12.98
C ALA A 80 -4.36 -3.48 -13.11
N LYS A 81 -4.79 -2.88 -11.99
CA LYS A 81 -5.77 -1.79 -11.98
C LYS A 81 -5.15 -0.49 -12.47
N MET A 82 -3.89 -0.20 -12.11
CA MET A 82 -3.18 0.99 -12.60
C MET A 82 -3.03 0.99 -14.12
N LEU A 83 -2.87 -0.18 -14.73
CA LEU A 83 -2.74 -0.34 -16.18
C LEU A 83 -4.08 -0.33 -16.92
N GLY A 84 -5.21 -0.27 -16.20
CA GLY A 84 -6.56 -0.32 -16.79
C GLY A 84 -6.86 -1.63 -17.52
N LEU A 85 -6.10 -2.70 -17.28
CA LEU A 85 -6.24 -3.98 -18.00
C LEU A 85 -7.24 -4.93 -17.34
N SER A 86 -7.41 -4.87 -16.02
CA SER A 86 -8.31 -5.76 -15.27
C SER A 86 -9.75 -5.28 -15.29
N SER A 87 -10.69 -6.24 -15.23
CA SER A 87 -12.12 -6.02 -15.02
C SER A 87 -12.38 -5.27 -13.72
N GLY A 88 -12.69 -3.99 -13.82
CA GLY A 88 -13.05 -3.11 -12.73
C GLY A 88 -13.60 -1.80 -13.29
N ASP A 89 -14.12 -0.93 -12.43
CA ASP A 89 -14.86 0.27 -12.84
C ASP A 89 -14.05 1.26 -13.68
N ALA A 90 -12.72 1.23 -13.56
CA ALA A 90 -11.79 2.08 -14.31
C ALA A 90 -11.01 1.31 -15.39
N GLN A 91 -11.55 0.20 -15.90
CA GLN A 91 -10.94 -0.52 -17.01
C GLN A 91 -10.88 0.37 -18.27
N LEU A 92 -9.74 0.34 -18.96
CA LEU A 92 -9.59 1.04 -20.23
C LEU A 92 -10.42 0.31 -21.30
N ASN A 93 -11.47 0.99 -21.75
CA ASN A 93 -12.37 0.49 -22.78
C ASN A 93 -11.84 0.85 -24.16
N MET A 94 -11.59 -0.16 -24.99
CA MET A 94 -11.18 0.01 -26.38
C MET A 94 -12.37 -0.31 -27.30
N CYS A 95 -12.33 0.20 -28.54
CA CYS A 95 -13.33 -0.07 -29.58
C CYS A 95 -14.79 0.35 -29.23
N GLN A 96 -14.98 1.35 -28.36
CA GLN A 96 -16.32 1.81 -27.96
C GLN A 96 -17.10 2.44 -29.13
N GLY A 97 -16.42 3.16 -30.02
CA GLY A 97 -17.09 3.78 -31.18
C GLY A 97 -17.60 2.74 -32.17
N GLU A 98 -16.78 1.73 -32.44
CA GLU A 98 -17.02 0.62 -33.37
C GLU A 98 -18.14 -0.28 -32.86
N THR A 99 -18.11 -0.63 -31.56
CA THR A 99 -19.18 -1.41 -30.92
C THR A 99 -20.51 -0.65 -30.92
N MET A 100 -20.49 0.66 -30.67
CA MET A 100 -21.72 1.48 -30.74
C MET A 100 -22.24 1.65 -32.15
N ALA A 101 -21.37 1.83 -33.15
CA ALA A 101 -21.76 1.90 -34.55
C ALA A 101 -22.45 0.60 -35.01
N LEU A 102 -21.87 -0.56 -34.66
CA LEU A 102 -22.48 -1.86 -34.95
C LEU A 102 -23.84 -2.04 -34.26
N ARG A 103 -23.95 -1.66 -32.98
CA ARG A 103 -25.23 -1.71 -32.25
C ARG A 103 -26.31 -0.86 -32.90
N VAL A 104 -25.97 0.35 -33.33
CA VAL A 104 -26.91 1.23 -34.03
C VAL A 104 -27.33 0.64 -35.37
N CYS A 105 -26.41 0.04 -36.13
CA CYS A 105 -26.75 -0.64 -37.38
C CYS A 105 -27.71 -1.81 -37.15
N MET A 106 -27.40 -2.71 -36.20
CA MET A 106 -28.25 -3.85 -35.86
C MET A 106 -29.63 -3.42 -35.36
N ALA A 107 -29.71 -2.33 -34.58
CA ALA A 107 -30.98 -1.82 -34.07
C ALA A 107 -31.88 -1.20 -35.16
N LYS A 108 -31.30 -0.66 -36.24
CA LYS A 108 -32.06 -0.13 -37.38
C LYS A 108 -32.64 -1.23 -38.26
N GLY A 109 -31.93 -2.37 -38.40
CA GLY A 109 -32.45 -3.58 -39.06
C GLY A 109 -32.78 -3.45 -40.55
N THR A 110 -32.32 -2.39 -41.22
CA THR A 110 -32.67 -2.09 -42.62
C THR A 110 -31.71 -2.72 -43.63
N GLU A 111 -30.45 -2.94 -43.27
CA GLU A 111 -29.39 -3.48 -44.14
C GLU A 111 -28.43 -4.40 -43.35
N PRO A 112 -27.74 -5.35 -44.01
CA PRO A 112 -26.72 -6.16 -43.37
C PRO A 112 -25.53 -5.31 -42.89
N CYS A 113 -25.11 -5.50 -41.64
CA CYS A 113 -24.09 -4.68 -40.96
C CYS A 113 -22.65 -5.20 -41.13
N ASP A 114 -22.32 -5.79 -42.29
CA ASP A 114 -21.03 -6.46 -42.53
C ASP A 114 -19.83 -5.50 -42.53
N ARG A 115 -20.09 -4.23 -42.88
CA ARG A 115 -19.06 -3.18 -42.84
C ARG A 115 -18.70 -2.84 -41.40
N GLU A 116 -19.69 -2.58 -40.55
CA GLU A 116 -19.52 -2.27 -39.14
C GLU A 116 -18.90 -3.43 -38.37
N SER A 117 -19.25 -4.68 -38.71
CA SER A 117 -18.63 -5.87 -38.10
C SER A 117 -17.15 -6.02 -38.49
N SER A 118 -16.79 -5.84 -39.76
CA SER A 118 -15.40 -5.89 -40.23
C SER A 118 -14.51 -4.81 -39.60
N ILE A 119 -15.05 -3.60 -39.41
CA ILE A 119 -14.37 -2.51 -38.69
C ILE A 119 -14.14 -2.88 -37.23
N LEU A 120 -15.16 -3.45 -36.55
CA LEU A 120 -15.03 -3.90 -35.17
C LEU A 120 -13.99 -5.02 -35.03
N ASP A 121 -14.00 -6.00 -35.93
CA ASP A 121 -13.03 -7.11 -35.94
C ASP A 121 -11.60 -6.59 -36.13
N THR A 122 -11.40 -5.62 -37.04
CA THR A 122 -10.10 -4.97 -37.23
C THR A 122 -9.64 -4.25 -35.97
N CYS A 123 -10.55 -3.57 -35.27
CA CYS A 123 -10.25 -2.93 -34.00
C CYS A 123 -9.83 -3.97 -32.94
N LEU A 124 -10.63 -5.02 -32.75
CA LEU A 124 -10.36 -6.10 -31.79
C LEU A 124 -9.06 -6.85 -32.07
N GLY A 125 -8.72 -7.06 -33.34
CA GLY A 125 -7.45 -7.67 -33.77
C GLY A 125 -6.23 -6.90 -33.25
N ARG A 126 -6.28 -5.56 -33.28
CA ARG A 126 -5.19 -4.69 -32.77
C ARG A 126 -5.16 -4.61 -31.24
N VAL A 127 -6.33 -4.68 -30.60
CA VAL A 127 -6.45 -4.63 -29.13
C VAL A 127 -5.68 -5.76 -28.46
N GLY A 128 -5.65 -6.96 -29.05
CA GLY A 128 -4.93 -8.10 -28.49
C GLY A 128 -3.42 -7.88 -28.35
N GLU A 129 -2.80 -7.25 -29.34
CA GLU A 129 -1.36 -6.88 -29.30
C GLU A 129 -1.13 -5.72 -28.34
N LEU A 130 -2.00 -4.70 -28.37
CA LEU A 130 -1.90 -3.55 -27.48
C LEU A 130 -1.98 -3.96 -26.00
N ARG A 131 -2.92 -4.85 -25.64
CA ARG A 131 -3.03 -5.36 -24.26
C ARG A 131 -1.79 -6.13 -23.81
N ARG A 132 -1.18 -6.90 -24.71
CA ARG A 132 0.09 -7.59 -24.44
C ARG A 132 1.22 -6.58 -24.21
N ALA A 133 1.35 -5.56 -25.07
CA ALA A 133 2.36 -4.50 -24.91
C ALA A 133 2.21 -3.75 -23.58
N ILE A 134 0.98 -3.35 -23.21
CA ILE A 134 0.71 -2.69 -21.92
C ILE A 134 1.06 -3.63 -20.75
N SER A 135 0.74 -4.92 -20.85
CA SER A 135 1.09 -5.88 -19.80
C SER A 135 2.61 -6.01 -19.63
N THR A 136 3.36 -6.08 -20.73
CA THR A 136 4.84 -6.15 -20.69
C THR A 136 5.44 -4.89 -20.05
N ALA A 137 5.00 -3.70 -20.47
CA ALA A 137 5.41 -2.45 -19.85
C ALA A 137 5.05 -2.38 -18.36
N GLY A 138 3.91 -2.96 -17.98
CA GLY A 138 3.49 -3.12 -16.59
C GLY A 138 4.45 -3.97 -15.76
N PHE A 139 4.95 -5.06 -16.33
CA PHE A 139 5.97 -5.90 -15.69
C PHE A 139 7.31 -5.18 -15.56
N GLU A 140 7.75 -4.46 -16.59
CA GLU A 140 8.98 -3.66 -16.54
C GLU A 140 8.89 -2.55 -15.49
N TYR A 141 7.74 -1.86 -15.42
CA TYR A 141 7.47 -0.90 -14.35
C TYR A 141 7.54 -1.55 -12.97
N GLY A 142 7.01 -2.76 -12.82
CA GLY A 142 7.12 -3.52 -11.58
C GLY A 142 8.57 -3.76 -11.17
N ASP A 143 9.46 -4.11 -12.10
CA ASP A 143 10.90 -4.32 -11.83
C ASP A 143 11.57 -3.02 -11.41
N TRP A 144 11.33 -1.95 -12.16
CA TRP A 144 11.86 -0.64 -11.84
C TRP A 144 11.39 -0.17 -10.45
N PHE A 145 10.11 -0.38 -10.13
CA PHE A 145 9.53 0.00 -8.85
C PHE A 145 10.17 -0.75 -7.69
N ILE A 146 10.38 -2.06 -7.84
CA ILE A 146 11.06 -2.89 -6.84
C ILE A 146 12.49 -2.38 -6.59
N GLN A 147 13.23 -2.06 -7.66
CA GLN A 147 14.64 -1.69 -7.57
C GLN A 147 14.86 -0.28 -7.01
N ASN A 148 14.04 0.70 -7.44
CA ASN A 148 14.35 2.12 -7.26
C ASN A 148 13.41 2.85 -6.28
N VAL A 149 12.27 2.26 -5.94
CA VAL A 149 11.25 2.91 -5.10
C VAL A 149 10.96 2.11 -3.85
N SER A 150 10.79 0.80 -4.00
CA SER A 150 10.26 -0.04 -2.94
C SER A 150 11.17 -0.08 -1.72
N ASP A 151 10.56 0.07 -0.55
CA ASP A 151 11.24 -0.07 0.73
C ASP A 151 11.24 -1.51 1.26
N ASN A 152 10.75 -2.48 0.50
CA ASN A 152 10.68 -3.89 0.92
C ASN A 152 10.07 -4.11 2.33
N HIS A 153 9.03 -3.34 2.64
CA HIS A 153 8.23 -3.37 3.86
C HIS A 153 9.03 -2.97 5.12
N THR A 154 10.07 -2.16 4.97
CA THR A 154 10.90 -1.73 6.10
C THR A 154 10.50 -0.39 6.70
N LYS A 155 9.70 0.44 6.01
CA LYS A 155 9.27 1.76 6.53
C LYS A 155 7.97 1.66 7.32
N PRO A 156 7.72 2.58 8.28
CA PRO A 156 6.43 2.66 8.94
C PRO A 156 5.34 3.09 7.96
N PHE A 157 4.13 2.60 8.21
CA PHE A 157 2.95 2.98 7.44
C PHE A 157 2.66 4.48 7.50
N GLN A 158 2.12 5.03 6.41
CA GLN A 158 1.74 6.45 6.32
C GLN A 158 0.29 6.67 5.84
N HIS A 159 -0.46 5.61 5.59
CA HIS A 159 -1.78 5.70 4.95
C HIS A 159 -2.94 5.83 5.95
N ARG A 160 -2.69 5.67 7.26
CA ARG A 160 -3.74 5.64 8.28
C ARG A 160 -3.67 6.91 9.14
N PRO A 161 -4.81 7.46 9.60
CA PRO A 161 -4.80 8.71 10.38
C PRO A 161 -3.95 8.66 11.66
N HIS A 162 -3.84 7.49 12.30
CA HIS A 162 -3.05 7.36 13.52
C HIS A 162 -1.54 7.35 13.30
N ASP A 163 -1.08 7.06 12.09
CA ASP A 163 0.34 7.19 11.73
C ASP A 163 0.76 8.68 11.75
N TRP A 164 -0.20 9.59 11.57
CA TRP A 164 -0.03 11.05 11.61
C TRP A 164 -0.42 11.68 12.95
N ARG A 165 -0.38 10.92 14.05
CA ARG A 165 -0.77 11.42 15.39
C ARG A 165 -0.01 12.69 15.81
N GLU A 166 1.25 12.82 15.41
CA GLU A 166 2.05 14.01 15.68
C GLU A 166 1.44 15.25 15.00
N HIS A 167 1.02 15.14 13.74
CA HIS A 167 0.36 16.21 13.02
C HIS A 167 -0.93 16.68 13.75
N TYR A 168 -1.78 15.73 14.17
CA TYR A 168 -2.98 16.05 14.96
C TYR A 168 -2.66 16.57 16.37
N ALA A 169 -1.51 16.22 16.93
CA ALA A 169 -1.05 16.77 18.21
C ALA A 169 -0.71 18.26 18.04
N GLN A 170 -0.02 18.64 16.96
CA GLN A 170 0.30 20.05 16.69
C GLN A 170 -0.96 20.92 16.59
N GLU A 171 -2.00 20.44 15.90
CA GLU A 171 -3.29 21.14 15.84
C GLU A 171 -3.93 21.30 17.24
N LYS A 172 -3.83 20.27 18.10
CA LYS A 172 -4.35 20.31 19.46
C LYS A 172 -3.55 21.26 20.37
N ILE A 173 -2.23 21.35 20.18
CA ILE A 173 -1.36 22.31 20.88
C ILE A 173 -1.80 23.73 20.50
N GLN A 174 -1.89 24.04 19.21
CA GLN A 174 -2.31 25.36 18.72
C GLN A 174 -3.69 25.78 19.28
N LYS A 175 -4.67 24.86 19.29
CA LYS A 175 -6.00 25.10 19.86
C LYS A 175 -5.98 25.28 21.38
N SER A 176 -5.03 24.64 22.06
CA SER A 176 -4.83 24.81 23.50
C SER A 176 -4.16 26.15 23.82
N ASP A 177 -3.23 26.62 23.00
CA ASP A 177 -2.51 27.88 23.21
C ASP A 177 -3.44 29.10 23.10
N VAL A 178 -4.37 29.08 22.14
CA VAL A 178 -5.47 30.08 22.06
C VAL A 178 -6.34 30.08 23.32
N GLN A 179 -6.38 28.96 24.05
CA GLN A 179 -7.07 28.79 25.32
C GLN A 179 -6.10 28.87 26.52
N GLY A 180 -4.98 29.60 26.39
CA GLY A 180 -4.02 29.81 27.47
C GLY A 180 -3.36 28.54 28.00
N GLY A 181 -3.25 27.49 27.17
CA GLY A 181 -2.55 26.24 27.47
C GLY A 181 -3.33 25.23 28.33
N ARG A 182 -4.63 25.46 28.64
CA ARG A 182 -5.35 24.69 29.66
C ARG A 182 -6.21 23.53 29.14
N ALA A 183 -6.54 23.50 27.86
CA ALA A 183 -7.59 22.63 27.32
C ALA A 183 -7.12 21.77 26.12
N TYR A 184 -6.02 21.02 26.31
CA TYR A 184 -5.47 20.14 25.28
C TYR A 184 -6.46 19.04 24.85
N GLY A 185 -6.71 18.95 23.55
CA GLY A 185 -7.58 17.94 22.96
C GLY A 185 -9.07 18.05 23.33
N LYS A 186 -9.50 19.11 24.02
CA LYS A 186 -10.91 19.34 24.33
C LYS A 186 -11.64 19.92 23.12
N GLN A 187 -12.89 19.52 22.96
CA GLN A 187 -13.78 20.03 21.93
C GLN A 187 -15.00 20.70 22.57
N PRO A 188 -15.59 21.71 21.91
CA PRO A 188 -16.86 22.28 22.34
C PRO A 188 -17.94 21.19 22.46
N LYS A 189 -18.79 21.28 23.49
CA LYS A 189 -19.90 20.35 23.67
C LYS A 189 -20.85 20.46 22.46
N LEU A 190 -21.09 19.33 21.80
CA LEU A 190 -22.13 19.23 20.76
C LEU A 190 -23.49 19.59 21.37
N MET A 191 -24.20 20.53 20.74
CA MET A 191 -25.54 20.93 21.15
C MET A 191 -26.59 20.21 20.31
N ALA A 192 -27.84 20.17 20.80
CA ALA A 192 -28.97 19.67 20.02
C ALA A 192 -29.17 20.49 18.74
N TRP A 193 -29.74 19.87 17.70
CA TRP A 193 -29.95 20.44 16.37
C TRP A 193 -30.43 21.90 16.38
N ASN A 194 -31.45 22.23 17.20
CA ASN A 194 -32.03 23.58 17.30
C ASN A 194 -31.79 24.29 18.65
N ALA A 195 -30.69 23.99 19.36
CA ALA A 195 -30.40 24.51 20.70
C ALA A 195 -30.37 26.05 20.83
N ARG A 196 -30.27 26.78 19.72
CA ARG A 196 -30.35 28.25 19.70
C ARG A 196 -31.76 28.79 19.93
N TYR A 197 -32.77 28.08 19.43
CA TYR A 197 -34.16 28.54 19.40
C TYR A 197 -35.00 27.92 20.51
N THR A 198 -34.56 26.78 21.04
CA THR A 198 -35.30 26.02 22.06
C THR A 198 -34.94 26.37 23.50
N LYS A 199 -33.92 27.22 23.71
CA LYS A 199 -33.51 27.64 25.06
C LYS A 199 -34.11 29.00 25.44
N THR A 200 -34.59 29.10 26.67
CA THR A 200 -35.06 30.33 27.29
C THR A 200 -33.92 31.31 27.55
N GLU A 201 -34.25 32.54 27.95
CA GLU A 201 -33.26 33.58 28.26
C GLU A 201 -32.36 33.20 29.44
N GLY A 202 -31.12 33.70 29.45
CA GLY A 202 -30.09 33.37 30.44
C GLY A 202 -29.25 32.12 30.15
N TYR A 203 -29.66 31.23 29.24
CA TYR A 203 -28.90 30.02 28.89
C TYR A 203 -27.98 30.19 27.67
N GLY A 204 -26.83 29.52 27.68
CA GLY A 204 -25.92 29.47 26.54
C GLY A 204 -26.56 28.79 25.31
N LYS A 205 -26.94 29.59 24.31
CA LYS A 205 -27.56 29.17 23.05
C LYS A 205 -26.58 28.64 22.00
N ARG A 206 -25.27 28.90 22.17
CA ARG A 206 -24.20 28.50 21.25
C ARG A 206 -23.12 27.69 21.97
N PRO A 207 -22.45 26.72 21.31
CA PRO A 207 -21.30 26.03 21.88
C PRO A 207 -20.16 27.03 22.12
N ARG A 208 -19.63 27.03 23.35
CA ARG A 208 -18.52 27.89 23.78
C ARG A 208 -17.18 27.15 23.65
N LEU A 209 -16.08 27.91 23.64
CA LEU A 209 -14.75 27.34 23.81
C LEU A 209 -14.69 26.51 25.10
N PRO A 210 -13.99 25.36 25.12
CA PRO A 210 -13.88 24.51 26.30
C PRO A 210 -13.43 25.23 27.57
N ILE A 211 -12.48 26.16 27.48
CA ILE A 211 -12.00 26.95 28.62
C ILE A 211 -13.07 27.88 29.23
N ASN A 212 -14.06 28.30 28.43
CA ASN A 212 -15.11 29.22 28.87
C ASN A 212 -16.29 28.49 29.53
N LYS A 213 -16.19 27.16 29.70
CA LYS A 213 -17.20 26.36 30.37
C LYS A 213 -16.93 26.36 31.87
#